data_AF-A0A6V8DA84-F1
#
_entry.id   AF-A0A6V8DA84-F1
#
_cell.length_a   1.000
_cell.length_b   1.000
_cell.length_c   1.000
_cell.angle_alpha   90.00
_cell.angle_beta   90.00
_cell.angle_gamma   90.00
#
_symmetry.space_group_name_H-M   'P 1'
#
loop_
_entity.id
_entity.type
_entity.pdbx_description
1 polymer ?
#
loop_
_entity_poly.entity_id
_entity_poly.type
_entity_poly.pdbx_seq_one_letter_code
_entity_poly.pdbx_strand_id
1 'polypeptide(L)'
;HIVCFDMAQLQGEERVGASVVLRNGRPTKKEYRTYTVKGGAMDDLRMMQEVVHRWLKRQDEWPDLLLLDGGQTHLDAIRRTLEEAEVWGRFPVAALAKREETVFREGHDPVVLDRRGRVLVHARDEAHRFVNRFHRKRRGRSALEDPLQSVEGLGAKKMQALLRHFGGRKGIEHASLNDLQTVPGIGQALAERVHERLHGAPP
;
A
#
# COMPACT_ATOMS: atom_id res chain seq x y z
N HIS A 1 10.61 14.90 17.58
CA HIS A 1 9.95 13.63 17.22
C HIS A 1 8.91 13.95 16.15
N ILE A 2 9.14 13.54 14.90
CA ILE A 2 8.22 13.75 13.78
C ILE A 2 7.70 12.39 13.35
N VAL A 3 6.38 12.25 13.19
CA VAL A 3 5.76 11.09 12.54
C VAL A 3 5.23 11.55 11.20
N CYS A 4 5.69 10.93 10.11
CA CYS A 4 5.27 11.28 8.75
C CYS A 4 4.53 10.11 8.10
N PHE A 5 3.37 10.41 7.51
CA PHE A 5 2.54 9.46 6.79
C PHE A 5 2.63 9.66 5.28
N ASP A 6 2.74 8.55 4.55
CA ASP A 6 2.58 8.53 3.09
C ASP A 6 1.68 7.36 2.67
N MET A 7 0.91 7.58 1.62
CA MET A 7 -0.09 6.69 1.07
C MET A 7 0.30 6.31 -0.35
N ALA A 8 0.23 5.02 -0.69
CA ALA A 8 0.43 4.62 -2.07
C ALA A 8 -0.49 3.46 -2.49
N GLN A 9 -0.90 3.54 -3.74
CA GLN A 9 -1.79 2.58 -4.38
C GLN A 9 -0.96 1.48 -5.08
N LEU A 10 -1.30 0.21 -4.85
CA LEU A 10 -0.79 -0.89 -5.69
C LEU A 10 -1.65 -0.99 -6.96
N GLN A 11 -1.06 -1.49 -8.05
CA GLN A 11 -1.88 -2.00 -9.16
C GLN A 11 -2.73 -3.17 -8.63
N GLY A 12 -4.06 -3.05 -8.74
CA GLY A 12 -5.04 -3.97 -8.14
C GLY A 12 -5.89 -3.29 -7.06
N GLU A 13 -6.43 -4.10 -6.14
CA GLU A 13 -7.33 -3.64 -5.05
C GLU A 13 -6.60 -3.34 -3.73
N GLU A 14 -5.32 -3.70 -3.59
CA GLU A 14 -4.60 -3.50 -2.34
C GLU A 14 -4.02 -2.09 -2.22
N ARG A 15 -4.16 -1.48 -1.05
CA ARG A 15 -3.50 -0.21 -0.75
C ARG A 15 -2.70 -0.25 0.52
N VAL A 16 -1.67 0.59 0.57
CA VAL A 16 -0.73 0.61 1.68
C VAL A 16 -0.51 2.04 2.13
N GLY A 17 -0.72 2.26 3.43
CA GLY A 17 -0.18 3.41 4.13
C GLY A 17 1.12 3.05 4.84
N ALA A 18 1.99 4.03 5.02
CA ALA A 18 3.18 3.90 5.84
C ALA A 18 3.31 5.07 6.80
N SER A 19 3.87 4.80 7.98
CA SER A 19 4.33 5.83 8.92
C SER A 19 5.83 5.66 9.16
N VAL A 20 6.58 6.74 9.03
CA VAL A 20 8.00 6.83 9.37
C VAL A 20 8.20 7.78 10.52
N VAL A 21 9.23 7.53 11.32
CA VAL A 21 9.53 8.34 12.50
C VAL A 21 10.91 8.95 12.39
N LEU A 22 11.02 10.25 12.67
CA LEU A 22 12.28 10.95 12.85
C LEU A 22 12.42 11.40 14.31
N ARG A 23 13.54 11.06 14.94
CA ARG A 23 13.95 11.58 16.25
C ARG A 23 15.21 12.39 16.08
N ASN A 24 15.25 13.59 16.66
CA ASN A 24 16.36 14.54 16.51
C ASN A 24 16.79 14.75 15.04
N GLY A 25 15.80 14.88 14.15
CA GLY A 25 16.00 15.05 12.71
C GLY A 25 16.48 13.81 11.95
N ARG A 26 16.57 12.63 12.60
CA ARG A 26 17.11 11.41 11.99
C ARG A 26 16.07 10.27 11.93
N PRO A 27 16.01 9.54 10.80
CA PRO A 27 15.24 8.30 10.64
C PRO A 27 15.41 7.29 11.79
N THR A 28 14.32 6.91 12.44
CA THR A 28 14.29 5.86 13.47
C THR A 28 13.56 4.63 12.95
N LYS A 29 14.25 3.84 12.10
CA LYS A 29 13.66 2.74 11.31
C LYS A 29 12.91 1.68 12.12
N LYS A 30 13.30 1.43 13.38
CA LYS A 30 12.64 0.47 14.27
C LYS A 30 11.19 0.86 14.61
N GLU A 31 10.86 2.14 14.47
CA GLU A 31 9.52 2.70 14.75
C GLU A 31 8.66 2.82 13.49
N TYR A 32 9.18 2.41 12.32
CA TYR A 32 8.42 2.47 11.08
C TYR A 32 7.31 1.43 11.08
N ARG A 33 6.16 1.77 10.48
CA ARG A 33 5.02 0.86 10.37
C ARG A 33 4.42 0.96 8.97
N THR A 34 3.89 -0.16 8.51
CA THR A 34 3.05 -0.21 7.30
C THR A 34 1.67 -0.71 7.66
N TYR A 35 0.69 -0.22 6.91
CA TYR A 35 -0.72 -0.46 7.14
C TYR A 35 -1.30 -0.94 5.83
N THR A 36 -1.66 -2.22 5.79
CA THR A 36 -2.43 -2.74 4.65
C THR A 36 -3.88 -2.38 4.89
N VAL A 37 -4.49 -1.72 3.90
CA VAL A 37 -5.92 -1.40 3.87
C VAL A 37 -6.56 -2.33 2.86
N LYS A 38 -7.57 -3.09 3.32
CA LYS A 38 -8.31 -4.08 2.52
C LYS A 38 -9.69 -3.50 2.22
N GLY A 39 -10.07 -3.46 0.94
CA GLY A 39 -11.39 -3.01 0.52
C GLY A 39 -11.36 -2.48 -0.91
N GLY A 40 -12.47 -2.61 -1.64
CA GLY A 40 -12.63 -2.04 -2.98
C GLY A 40 -12.46 -0.51 -2.98
N ALA A 41 -12.42 0.10 -4.17
CA ALA A 41 -12.02 1.49 -4.46
C ALA A 41 -12.42 2.56 -3.41
N MET A 42 -11.74 2.62 -2.26
CA MET A 42 -11.83 3.75 -1.34
C MET A 42 -11.16 4.97 -1.99
N ASP A 43 -11.44 6.17 -1.53
CA ASP A 43 -10.62 7.33 -1.90
C ASP A 43 -9.36 7.39 -0.99
N ASP A 44 -8.27 8.00 -1.46
CA ASP A 44 -7.00 8.17 -0.74
C ASP A 44 -7.20 8.86 0.62
N LEU A 45 -8.16 9.79 0.69
CA LEU A 45 -8.52 10.47 1.94
C LEU A 45 -9.02 9.50 3.00
N ARG A 46 -9.96 8.61 2.65
CA ARG A 46 -10.51 7.64 3.61
C ARG A 46 -9.46 6.64 4.06
N MET A 47 -8.56 6.25 3.15
CA MET A 47 -7.43 5.40 3.49
C MET A 47 -6.52 6.08 4.52
N MET A 48 -6.19 7.35 4.31
CA MET A 48 -5.36 8.11 5.24
C MET A 48 -6.00 8.20 6.63
N GLN A 49 -7.31 8.46 6.69
CA GLN A 49 -8.08 8.47 7.94
C GLN A 49 -8.01 7.13 8.68
N GLU A 50 -8.23 6.00 8.00
CA GLU A 50 -8.11 4.68 8.61
C GLU A 50 -6.69 4.42 9.17
N VAL A 51 -5.66 4.75 8.39
CA VAL A 51 -4.28 4.52 8.78
C VAL A 51 -3.91 5.35 10.00
N VAL A 52 -4.28 6.63 10.03
CA VAL A 52 -4.04 7.49 11.19
C VAL A 52 -4.83 7.00 12.41
N HIS A 53 -6.11 6.62 12.25
CA HIS A 53 -6.89 6.04 13.34
C HIS A 53 -6.25 4.79 13.94
N ARG A 54 -5.74 3.89 13.10
CA ARG A 54 -5.03 2.68 13.54
C ARG A 54 -3.71 3.00 14.24
N TRP A 55 -3.01 4.05 13.79
CA TRP A 55 -1.81 4.53 14.46
C TRP A 55 -2.13 5.08 15.85
N LEU A 56 -3.15 5.95 15.99
CA LEU A 56 -3.58 6.54 17.27
C LEU A 56 -3.79 5.48 18.35
N LYS A 57 -4.47 4.38 18.02
CA LYS A 57 -4.76 3.27 18.95
C LYS A 57 -3.54 2.55 19.51
N ARG A 58 -2.35 2.82 18.99
CA ARG A 58 -1.10 2.12 19.33
C ARG A 58 -0.04 3.09 19.87
N GLN A 59 -0.41 4.33 20.19
CA GLN A 59 0.54 5.35 20.65
C GLN A 59 0.55 5.44 22.17
N ASP A 60 1.75 5.30 22.74
CA ASP A 60 2.02 5.56 24.17
C ASP A 60 2.58 6.98 24.39
N GLU A 61 3.11 7.59 23.34
CA GLU A 61 3.64 8.96 23.33
C GLU A 61 3.14 9.71 22.09
N TRP A 62 3.09 11.04 22.17
CA TRP A 62 2.65 11.90 21.08
C TRP A 62 3.84 12.48 20.31
N PRO A 63 3.71 12.73 19.00
CA PRO A 63 4.75 13.39 18.23
C PRO A 63 4.81 14.89 18.53
N ASP A 64 5.97 15.50 18.29
CA ASP A 64 6.09 16.97 18.26
C ASP A 64 5.50 17.55 16.96
N LEU A 65 5.32 16.70 15.94
CA LEU A 65 4.67 17.02 14.68
C LEU A 65 4.17 15.74 13.99
N LEU A 66 2.90 15.72 13.62
CA LEU A 66 2.35 14.78 12.64
C LEU A 66 2.39 15.43 11.25
N LEU A 67 3.12 14.82 10.32
CA LEU A 67 3.29 15.31 8.95
C LEU A 67 2.60 14.38 7.95
N LEU A 68 1.78 14.94 7.07
CA LEU A 68 1.12 14.21 5.99
C LEU A 68 1.82 14.50 4.66
N ASP A 69 2.11 13.48 3.86
CA ASP A 69 2.42 13.66 2.43
C ASP A 69 1.10 13.95 1.69
N GLY A 70 0.85 15.22 1.41
CA GLY A 70 -0.45 15.68 0.91
C GLY A 70 -0.64 17.20 1.01
N GLY A 71 -1.77 17.67 0.51
CA GLY A 71 -2.19 19.08 0.58
C GLY A 71 -3.29 19.36 1.61
N GLN A 72 -3.91 20.53 1.53
CA GLN A 72 -4.98 20.99 2.44
C GLN A 72 -6.10 19.96 2.66
N THR A 73 -6.60 19.32 1.60
CA THR A 73 -7.68 18.31 1.71
C THR A 73 -7.31 17.12 2.61
N HIS A 74 -6.03 16.76 2.68
CA HIS A 74 -5.56 15.69 3.56
C HIS A 74 -5.51 16.16 5.02
N LEU A 75 -5.08 17.41 5.24
CA LEU A 75 -5.11 18.04 6.56
C LEU A 75 -6.55 18.11 7.11
N ASP A 76 -7.51 18.56 6.30
CA ASP A 76 -8.92 18.66 6.69
C ASP A 76 -9.52 17.27 7.01
N ALA A 77 -9.15 16.26 6.24
CA ALA A 77 -9.60 14.89 6.48
C ALA A 77 -9.07 14.31 7.79
N ILE A 78 -7.78 14.55 8.08
CA ILE A 78 -7.14 14.07 9.32
C ILE A 78 -7.60 14.86 10.53
N ARG A 79 -7.87 16.17 10.41
CA ARG A 79 -8.46 16.96 11.47
C ARG A 79 -9.72 16.30 12.02
N ARG A 80 -10.67 15.93 11.16
CA ARG A 80 -11.90 15.24 11.58
C ARG A 80 -11.62 13.95 12.36
N THR A 81 -10.68 13.13 11.87
CA THR A 81 -10.29 11.89 12.56
C THR A 81 -9.64 12.13 13.92
N LEU A 82 -8.88 13.22 14.07
CA LEU A 82 -8.26 13.58 15.36
C LEU A 82 -9.28 14.21 16.34
N GLU A 83 -10.27 14.95 15.83
CA GLU A 83 -11.39 15.48 16.61
C GLU A 83 -12.26 14.32 17.14
N GLU A 84 -12.62 13.36 16.29
CA GLU A 84 -13.36 12.14 16.67
C GLU A 84 -12.64 11.29 17.72
N ALA A 85 -11.30 11.30 17.69
CA ALA A 85 -10.46 10.60 18.65
C ALA A 85 -10.10 11.44 19.88
N GLU A 86 -10.66 12.66 20.02
CA GLU A 86 -10.44 13.58 21.14
C GLU A 86 -8.95 13.93 21.40
N VAL A 87 -8.14 13.93 20.34
CA VAL A 87 -6.68 14.23 20.40
C VAL A 87 -6.29 15.41 19.53
N TRP A 88 -7.25 16.04 18.85
CA TRP A 88 -7.01 17.30 18.15
C TRP A 88 -6.47 18.37 19.10
N GLY A 89 -5.48 19.13 18.64
CA GLY A 89 -4.79 20.14 19.45
C GLY A 89 -3.75 19.59 20.43
N ARG A 90 -3.63 18.26 20.60
CA ARG A 90 -2.62 17.65 21.49
C ARG A 90 -1.20 17.72 20.95
N PHE A 91 -1.07 17.79 19.62
CA PHE A 91 0.20 17.96 18.91
C PHE A 91 -0.04 18.70 17.59
N PRO A 92 0.97 19.40 17.04
CA PRO A 92 0.88 20.04 15.74
C PRO A 92 0.66 19.03 14.61
N VAL A 93 -0.16 19.42 13.63
CA VAL A 93 -0.41 18.64 12.41
C VAL A 93 -0.14 19.53 11.20
N ALA A 94 0.56 18.99 10.21
CA ALA A 94 0.83 19.69 8.97
C ALA A 94 0.74 18.74 7.77
N ALA A 95 0.43 19.27 6.60
CA ALA A 95 0.54 18.56 5.33
C ALA A 95 1.60 19.24 4.45
N LEU A 96 2.43 18.45 3.74
CA LEU A 96 3.48 18.94 2.86
C LEU A 96 3.22 18.49 1.42
N ALA A 97 2.88 19.44 0.56
CA ALA A 97 2.66 19.18 -0.85
C ALA A 97 3.98 19.13 -1.64
N LYS A 98 4.05 18.25 -2.65
CA LYS A 98 5.28 17.99 -3.41
C LYS A 98 5.69 19.10 -4.39
N ARG A 99 4.73 19.73 -5.10
CA ARG A 99 5.04 20.59 -6.26
C ARG A 99 5.86 21.83 -5.89
N GLU A 100 5.60 22.43 -4.74
CA GLU A 100 6.22 23.68 -4.29
C GLU A 100 6.82 23.57 -2.89
N GLU A 101 6.89 22.36 -2.33
CA GLU A 101 7.28 22.16 -0.92
C GLU A 101 6.47 23.02 0.05
N THR A 102 5.18 23.19 -0.25
CA THR A 102 4.27 24.04 0.51
C THR A 102 3.71 23.29 1.70
N VAL A 103 3.87 23.87 2.88
CA VAL A 103 3.32 23.39 4.14
C VAL A 103 1.98 24.04 4.43
N PHE A 104 0.98 23.21 4.71
CA PHE A 104 -0.36 23.58 5.14
C PHE A 104 -0.52 23.31 6.63
N ARG A 105 -1.10 24.25 7.36
CA ARG A 105 -1.37 24.20 8.80
C ARG A 105 -2.72 24.86 9.09
N GLU A 106 -3.43 24.35 10.09
CA GLU A 106 -4.70 24.93 10.50
C GLU A 106 -4.52 26.40 10.94
N GLY A 107 -5.40 27.29 10.49
CA GLY A 107 -5.41 28.69 10.92
C GLY A 107 -4.22 29.53 10.44
N HIS A 108 -3.42 29.02 9.49
CA HIS A 108 -2.25 29.72 8.96
C HIS A 108 -2.22 29.66 7.43
N ASP A 109 -1.68 30.73 6.82
CA ASP A 109 -1.44 30.74 5.38
C ASP A 109 -0.45 29.65 4.97
N PRO A 110 -0.60 29.06 3.77
CA PRO A 110 0.36 28.11 3.22
C PRO A 110 1.76 28.73 3.11
N VAL A 111 2.79 27.97 3.49
CA VAL A 111 4.18 28.43 3.49
C VAL A 111 5.03 27.56 2.59
N VAL A 112 5.66 28.17 1.59
CA VAL A 112 6.71 27.53 0.79
C VAL A 112 7.96 27.38 1.66
N LEU A 113 8.47 26.16 1.79
CA LEU A 113 9.63 25.90 2.64
C LEU A 113 10.93 26.49 2.05
N ASP A 114 11.73 27.07 2.94
CA ASP A 114 13.10 27.46 2.65
C ASP A 114 14.09 26.37 3.11
N ARG A 115 15.39 26.70 3.12
CA ARG A 115 16.45 25.77 3.55
C ARG A 115 16.30 25.28 4.99
N ARG A 116 15.59 26.01 5.87
CA ARG A 116 15.37 25.63 7.28
C ARG A 116 14.32 24.53 7.39
N GLY A 117 13.40 24.45 6.43
CA GLY A 117 12.33 23.44 6.37
C GLY A 117 12.75 22.05 5.89
N ARG A 118 14.01 21.85 5.49
CA ARG A 118 14.45 20.60 4.82
C ARG A 118 14.26 19.32 5.64
N VAL A 119 14.11 19.40 6.96
CA VAL A 119 13.81 18.22 7.77
C VAL A 119 12.43 17.64 7.47
N LEU A 120 11.45 18.50 7.11
CA LEU A 120 10.10 18.07 6.73
C LEU A 120 10.11 17.41 5.36
N VAL A 121 10.84 18.00 4.41
CA VAL A 121 11.11 17.42 3.09
C VAL A 121 11.77 16.05 3.25
N HIS A 122 12.79 15.94 4.11
CA HIS A 122 13.46 14.68 4.39
C HIS A 122 12.51 13.63 5.00
N ALA A 123 11.63 14.02 5.91
CA ALA A 123 10.63 13.13 6.49
C ALA A 123 9.66 12.58 5.44
N ARG A 124 9.13 13.46 4.57
CA ARG A 124 8.26 13.09 3.45
C ARG A 124 8.97 12.15 2.48
N ASP A 125 10.17 12.51 2.02
CA ASP A 125 10.92 11.71 1.07
C ASP A 125 11.29 10.33 1.66
N GLU A 126 11.55 10.25 2.97
CA GLU A 126 11.76 8.97 3.66
C GLU A 126 10.49 8.14 3.75
N ALA A 127 9.34 8.75 4.04
CA ALA A 127 8.02 8.09 4.02
C ALA A 127 7.74 7.50 2.64
N HIS A 128 7.93 8.32 1.61
CA HIS A 128 7.77 7.93 0.21
C HIS A 128 8.72 6.82 -0.21
N ARG A 129 9.98 6.91 0.21
CA ARG A 129 10.97 5.85 -0.03
C ARG A 129 10.56 4.54 0.64
N PHE A 130 10.02 4.60 1.86
CA PHE A 130 9.64 3.44 2.65
C PHE A 130 8.41 2.75 2.08
N VAL A 131 7.34 3.50 1.79
CA VAL A 131 6.12 2.94 1.19
C VAL A 131 6.42 2.29 -0.16
N ASN A 132 7.17 2.96 -1.05
CA ASN A 132 7.52 2.44 -2.37
C ASN A 132 8.39 1.18 -2.32
N ARG A 133 9.29 1.06 -1.33
CA ARG A 133 10.05 -0.18 -1.12
C ARG A 133 9.16 -1.32 -0.67
N PHE A 134 8.24 -1.06 0.26
CA PHE A 134 7.28 -2.06 0.71
C PHE A 134 6.40 -2.52 -0.46
N HIS A 135 5.93 -1.58 -1.30
CA HIS A 135 5.22 -1.88 -2.54
C HIS A 135 6.00 -2.79 -3.48
N ARG A 136 7.28 -2.47 -3.74
CA ARG A 136 8.14 -3.30 -4.61
C ARG A 136 8.33 -4.71 -4.05
N LYS A 137 8.60 -4.84 -2.75
CA LYS A 137 8.78 -6.15 -2.09
C LYS A 137 7.49 -6.98 -2.13
N ARG A 138 6.35 -6.35 -1.88
CA ARG A 138 5.04 -7.02 -1.89
C ARG A 138 4.62 -7.44 -3.30
N ARG A 139 4.83 -6.60 -4.32
CA ARG A 139 4.61 -6.99 -5.72
C ARG A 139 5.51 -8.15 -6.13
N GLY A 140 6.80 -8.10 -5.77
CA GLY A 140 7.71 -9.22 -6.02
C GLY A 140 7.23 -10.53 -5.37
N ARG A 141 6.66 -10.46 -4.16
CA ARG A 141 6.13 -11.62 -3.45
C ARG A 141 4.77 -12.09 -3.99
N SER A 142 3.88 -11.19 -4.38
CA SER A 142 2.60 -11.55 -5.01
C SER A 142 2.79 -12.11 -6.41
N ALA A 143 3.83 -11.69 -7.13
CA ALA A 143 4.24 -12.33 -8.38
C ALA A 143 4.85 -13.73 -8.15
N LEU A 144 5.28 -14.04 -6.92
CA LEU A 144 5.80 -15.36 -6.52
C LEU A 144 4.72 -16.30 -5.97
N GLU A 145 3.62 -15.79 -5.43
CA GLU A 145 2.43 -16.58 -5.09
C GLU A 145 1.60 -16.83 -6.36
N ASP A 146 1.98 -17.89 -7.08
CA ASP A 146 1.29 -18.31 -8.30
C ASP A 146 -0.15 -18.76 -7.96
N PRO A 147 -1.21 -18.13 -8.53
CA PRO A 147 -2.61 -18.50 -8.29
C PRO A 147 -2.93 -19.98 -8.54
N LEU A 148 -2.13 -20.64 -9.37
CA LEU A 148 -2.27 -22.05 -9.68
C LEU A 148 -1.56 -22.97 -8.67
N GLN A 149 -0.66 -22.48 -7.82
CA GLN A 149 -0.10 -23.27 -6.72
C GLN A 149 -1.16 -23.68 -5.68
N SER A 150 -2.26 -22.94 -5.58
CA SER A 150 -3.38 -23.29 -4.71
C SER A 150 -4.39 -24.24 -5.35
N VAL A 151 -4.22 -24.62 -6.62
CA VAL A 151 -5.15 -25.53 -7.31
C VAL A 151 -4.92 -26.96 -6.82
N GLU A 152 -5.92 -27.51 -6.16
CA GLU A 152 -5.88 -28.89 -5.67
C GLU A 152 -5.64 -29.87 -6.84
N GLY A 153 -4.62 -30.73 -6.68
CA GLY A 153 -4.21 -31.69 -7.71
C GLY A 153 -3.28 -31.13 -8.79
N LEU A 154 -2.92 -29.84 -8.73
CA LEU A 154 -1.89 -29.23 -9.58
C LEU A 154 -0.52 -29.20 -8.87
N GLY A 155 0.16 -30.35 -8.87
CA GLY A 155 1.53 -30.45 -8.36
C GLY A 155 2.58 -29.84 -9.30
N ALA A 156 3.80 -29.67 -8.79
CA ALA A 156 4.92 -29.04 -9.50
C ALA A 156 5.19 -29.63 -10.90
N LYS A 157 5.06 -30.95 -11.09
CA LYS A 157 5.25 -31.61 -12.40
C LYS A 157 4.22 -31.15 -13.45
N LYS A 158 2.95 -31.05 -13.05
CA LYS A 158 1.86 -30.63 -13.93
C LYS A 158 1.96 -29.13 -14.26
N MET A 159 2.35 -28.33 -13.28
CA MET A 159 2.67 -26.91 -13.48
C MET A 159 3.79 -26.73 -14.51
N GLN A 160 4.88 -27.48 -14.41
CA GLN A 160 5.97 -27.42 -15.39
C GLN A 160 5.53 -27.88 -16.78
N ALA A 161 4.62 -28.84 -16.89
CA ALA A 161 4.06 -29.27 -18.17
C ALA A 161 3.24 -28.14 -18.83
N LEU A 162 2.37 -27.47 -18.06
CA LEU A 162 1.61 -26.30 -18.53
C LEU A 162 2.53 -25.18 -18.99
N LEU A 163 3.52 -24.79 -18.17
CA LEU A 163 4.45 -23.71 -18.51
C LEU A 163 5.24 -23.99 -19.80
N ARG A 164 5.66 -25.24 -20.00
CA ARG A 164 6.38 -25.67 -21.20
C ARG A 164 5.49 -25.68 -22.43
N HIS A 165 4.25 -26.14 -22.28
CA HIS A 165 3.30 -26.20 -23.38
C HIS A 165 2.88 -24.82 -23.87
N PHE A 166 2.59 -23.90 -22.95
CA PHE A 166 2.07 -22.57 -23.26
C PHE A 166 3.15 -21.47 -23.36
N GLY A 167 4.44 -21.82 -23.24
CA GLY A 167 5.53 -20.85 -23.36
C GLY A 167 5.63 -19.85 -22.20
N GLY A 168 5.12 -20.23 -21.02
CA GLY A 168 5.14 -19.42 -19.81
C GLY A 168 3.77 -18.98 -19.33
N ARG A 169 3.77 -18.15 -18.28
CA ARG A 169 2.56 -17.88 -17.49
C ARG A 169 1.42 -17.24 -18.28
N LYS A 170 1.75 -16.21 -19.06
CA LYS A 170 0.77 -15.50 -19.89
C LYS A 170 0.07 -16.42 -20.88
N GLY A 171 0.75 -17.45 -21.40
CA GLY A 171 0.12 -18.39 -22.31
C GLY A 171 -0.95 -19.23 -21.61
N ILE A 172 -0.71 -19.64 -20.36
CA ILE A 172 -1.68 -20.39 -19.55
C ILE A 172 -2.91 -19.52 -19.24
N GLU A 173 -2.71 -18.23 -18.95
CA GLU A 173 -3.78 -17.27 -18.67
C GLU A 173 -4.68 -16.96 -19.87
N HIS A 174 -4.29 -17.31 -21.10
CA HIS A 174 -5.14 -17.13 -22.29
C HIS A 174 -5.62 -18.47 -22.85
N ALA A 175 -5.26 -19.59 -22.22
CA ALA A 175 -5.62 -20.92 -22.68
C ALA A 175 -7.10 -21.20 -22.39
N SER A 176 -7.83 -21.71 -23.39
CA SER A 176 -9.19 -22.18 -23.18
C SER A 176 -9.20 -23.48 -22.34
N LEU A 177 -10.37 -23.84 -21.81
CA LEU A 177 -10.57 -25.11 -21.13
C LEU A 177 -10.12 -26.32 -21.98
N ASN A 178 -10.37 -26.28 -23.28
CA ASN A 178 -9.96 -27.34 -24.20
C ASN A 178 -8.44 -27.36 -24.40
N ASP A 179 -7.81 -26.19 -24.51
CA ASP A 179 -6.35 -26.10 -24.65
C ASP A 179 -5.65 -26.69 -23.42
N LEU A 180 -6.14 -26.38 -22.21
CA LEU A 180 -5.58 -26.91 -20.97
C LEU A 180 -5.61 -28.45 -20.92
N GLN A 181 -6.65 -29.08 -21.48
CA GLN A 181 -6.79 -30.54 -21.53
C GLN A 181 -5.84 -31.21 -22.53
N THR A 182 -5.27 -30.47 -23.48
CA THR A 182 -4.26 -31.01 -24.40
C THR A 182 -2.93 -31.32 -23.70
N VAL A 183 -2.72 -30.79 -22.49
CA VAL A 183 -1.49 -30.97 -21.74
C VAL A 183 -1.49 -32.32 -21.01
N PRO A 184 -0.46 -33.17 -21.23
CA PRO A 184 -0.38 -34.48 -20.59
C PRO A 184 -0.51 -34.42 -19.06
N GLY A 185 -1.45 -35.19 -18.51
CA GLY A 185 -1.71 -35.26 -17.06
C GLY A 185 -2.67 -34.19 -16.53
N ILE A 186 -3.23 -33.34 -17.41
CA ILE A 186 -4.32 -32.41 -17.11
C ILE A 186 -5.64 -32.99 -17.65
N GLY A 187 -6.41 -33.68 -16.80
CA GLY A 187 -7.76 -34.13 -17.15
C GLY A 187 -8.79 -33.01 -17.00
N GLN A 188 -10.00 -33.25 -17.49
CA GLN A 188 -11.12 -32.29 -17.49
C GLN A 188 -11.31 -31.58 -16.13
N ALA A 189 -11.47 -32.34 -15.05
CA ALA A 189 -11.70 -31.76 -13.72
C ALA A 189 -10.56 -30.85 -13.22
N LEU A 190 -9.31 -31.11 -13.64
CA LEU A 190 -8.18 -30.26 -13.28
C LEU A 190 -8.12 -29.02 -14.19
N ALA A 191 -8.42 -29.17 -15.48
CA ALA A 191 -8.53 -28.05 -16.41
C ALA A 191 -9.61 -27.07 -15.99
N GLU A 192 -10.78 -27.57 -15.55
CA GLU A 192 -11.87 -26.77 -14.99
C GLU A 192 -11.41 -25.95 -13.79
N ARG A 193 -10.78 -26.58 -12.79
CA ARG A 193 -10.26 -25.84 -11.61
C ARG A 193 -9.18 -24.82 -11.96
N VAL A 194 -8.29 -25.14 -12.90
CA VAL A 194 -7.26 -24.21 -13.37
C VAL A 194 -7.91 -23.01 -14.06
N HIS A 195 -8.84 -23.26 -14.98
CA HIS A 195 -9.54 -22.22 -15.73
C HIS A 195 -10.41 -21.34 -14.83
N GLU A 196 -11.18 -21.95 -13.92
CA GLU A 196 -11.99 -21.26 -12.92
C GLU A 196 -11.12 -20.37 -12.03
N ARG A 197 -9.94 -20.86 -11.62
CA ARG A 197 -9.02 -20.07 -10.78
C ARG A 197 -8.44 -18.87 -11.50
N LEU A 198 -8.29 -18.94 -12.82
CA LEU A 198 -7.73 -17.88 -13.67
C LEU A 198 -8.78 -16.86 -14.12
N HIS A 199 -10.01 -17.31 -14.40
CA HIS A 199 -11.04 -16.51 -15.07
C HIS A 199 -12.29 -16.25 -14.22
N GLY A 200 -12.37 -16.85 -13.03
CA GLY A 200 -13.60 -16.90 -12.23
C GLY A 200 -14.54 -18.00 -12.69
N ALA A 201 -15.52 -18.35 -11.86
CA ALA A 201 -16.58 -19.28 -12.25
C ALA A 201 -17.42 -18.67 -13.38
N PRO A 202 -17.77 -19.44 -14.42
CA PRO A 202 -18.81 -19.00 -15.33
C PRO A 202 -20.13 -18.82 -14.55
N PRO A 203 -20.97 -17.85 -14.93
CA PRO A 203 -22.28 -17.64 -14.29
C PRO A 203 -23.21 -18.86 -14.41
#